data_AF-A0A168L8U7-F1
#
_entry.id   AF-A0A168L8U7-F1
#
_cell.length_a   1.000
_cell.length_b   1.000
_cell.length_c   1.000
_cell.angle_alpha   90.00
_cell.angle_beta   90.00
_cell.angle_gamma   90.00
#
_symmetry.space_group_name_H-M   'P 1'
#
loop_
_entity.id
_entity.type
_entity.pdbx_description
1 polymer ?
#
loop_
_entity_poly.entity_id
_entity_poly.type
_entity_poly.pdbx_seq_one_letter_code
_entity_poly.pdbx_strand_id
1 'polypeptide(L)'
;MKRIYSIPKLFCTLVIMVILGMVFTKIFNNNKWLTITQQDVDSLLNTVWQVHAGITTLSIAILALLIGFSQQKKYGMKVLDFLLKENRRFVKFQDEVILGLVLILVQYFFVAYSALAGAIFIFTISILLTIHMLHSSIKLILFEEVVKNEMKAYILKQCKDAIEKENLMVE
;
A
#
# COMPACT_ATOMS: atom_id res chain seq x y z
N MET A 1 -7.11 -11.90 20.78
CA MET A 1 -6.23 -11.05 19.94
C MET A 1 -6.09 -11.65 18.54
N LYS A 2 -6.88 -11.20 17.55
CA LYS A 2 -6.72 -11.64 16.16
C LYS A 2 -5.59 -10.82 15.52
N ARG A 3 -4.56 -11.49 14.98
CA ARG A 3 -3.37 -10.90 14.32
C ARG A 3 -3.76 -9.69 13.46
N ILE A 4 -3.39 -8.50 13.94
CA ILE A 4 -3.73 -7.22 13.33
C ILE A 4 -2.96 -7.01 12.02
N TYR A 5 -1.76 -7.59 11.90
CA TYR A 5 -0.87 -7.42 10.75
C TYR A 5 -0.67 -8.73 9.99
N SER A 6 -0.67 -8.64 8.66
CA SER A 6 -0.26 -9.74 7.81
C SER A 6 1.27 -9.78 7.64
N ILE A 7 2.02 -9.67 8.75
CA ILE A 7 3.50 -9.59 8.80
C ILE A 7 4.17 -10.61 7.87
N PRO A 8 3.77 -11.89 7.82
CA PRO A 8 4.40 -12.86 6.93
C PRO A 8 4.20 -12.53 5.45
N LYS A 9 3.04 -11.97 5.08
CA LYS A 9 2.75 -11.54 3.71
C LYS A 9 3.57 -10.32 3.34
N LEU A 10 3.63 -9.32 4.22
CA LEU A 10 4.45 -8.12 4.04
C LEU A 10 5.92 -8.47 3.83
N PHE A 11 6.46 -9.33 4.70
CA PHE A 11 7.84 -9.80 4.60
C PHE A 11 8.09 -10.54 3.28
N CYS A 12 7.18 -11.45 2.89
CA CYS A 12 7.28 -12.16 1.62
C CYS A 12 7.26 -11.21 0.41
N THR A 13 6.33 -10.25 0.38
CA THR A 13 6.25 -9.23 -0.68
C THR A 13 7.54 -8.43 -0.77
N LEU A 14 8.11 -8.02 0.36
CA LEU A 14 9.36 -7.26 0.42
C LEU A 14 10.54 -8.08 -0.12
N VAL A 15 10.69 -9.32 0.32
CA VAL A 15 11.76 -10.21 -0.16
C VAL A 15 11.65 -10.42 -1.67
N ILE A 16 10.43 -10.65 -2.19
CA ILE A 16 10.18 -10.78 -3.63
C ILE A 16 10.59 -9.50 -4.38
N MET A 17 10.21 -8.32 -3.89
CA MET A 17 10.56 -7.05 -4.53
C MET A 17 12.07 -6.81 -4.57
N VAL A 18 12.79 -7.14 -3.49
CA VAL A 18 14.25 -7.05 -3.43
C VAL A 18 14.90 -7.99 -4.44
N ILE A 19 14.47 -9.26 -4.49
CA ILE A 19 15.00 -10.25 -5.44
C ILE A 19 14.74 -9.81 -6.88
N LEU A 20 13.51 -9.36 -7.19
CA LEU A 20 13.18 -8.86 -8.52
C LEU A 20 14.01 -7.64 -8.91
N GLY A 21 14.21 -6.69 -7.98
CA GLY A 21 15.06 -5.52 -8.21
C GLY A 21 16.52 -5.89 -8.51
N MET A 22 17.08 -6.87 -7.79
CA MET A 22 18.43 -7.39 -8.06
C MET A 22 18.51 -8.09 -9.43
N VAL A 23 17.52 -8.91 -9.77
CA VAL A 23 17.45 -9.60 -11.06
C VAL A 23 17.35 -8.59 -12.22
N PHE A 24 16.47 -7.59 -12.09
CA PHE A 24 16.34 -6.51 -13.07
C PHE A 24 17.67 -5.78 -13.27
N THR A 25 18.35 -5.44 -12.17
CA THR A 25 19.67 -4.79 -12.21
C THR A 25 20.68 -5.65 -12.97
N LYS A 26 20.73 -6.95 -12.69
CA LYS A 26 21.66 -7.88 -13.36
C LYS A 26 21.37 -7.99 -14.86
N ILE A 27 20.10 -8.07 -15.26
CA ILE A 27 19.69 -8.17 -16.67
C ILE A 27 20.06 -6.88 -17.43
N PHE A 28 19.78 -5.71 -16.86
CA PHE A 28 20.05 -4.42 -17.50
C PHE A 28 21.53 -4.07 -17.55
N ASN A 29 22.32 -4.46 -16.55
CA ASN A 29 23.77 -4.25 -16.57
C ASN A 29 24.47 -5.17 -17.59
N ASN A 30 23.91 -6.36 -17.86
CA ASN A 30 24.49 -7.29 -18.83
C ASN A 30 24.09 -6.96 -20.28
N ASN A 31 23.00 -6.24 -20.49
CA ASN A 31 22.50 -5.84 -21.81
C ASN A 31 22.81 -4.37 -22.10
N LYS A 32 23.96 -4.11 -22.76
CA LYS A 32 24.43 -2.76 -23.13
C LYS A 32 23.43 -1.92 -23.93
N TRP A 33 22.49 -2.55 -24.64
CA TRP A 33 21.42 -1.87 -25.39
C TRP A 33 20.36 -1.19 -24.50
N LEU A 34 20.22 -1.66 -23.26
CA LEU A 34 19.22 -1.18 -22.30
C LEU A 34 19.85 -0.35 -21.17
N THR A 35 21.18 -0.31 -21.10
CA THR A 35 21.91 0.43 -20.06
C THR A 35 21.86 1.92 -20.35
N ILE A 36 21.28 2.71 -19.44
CA ILE A 36 21.31 4.17 -19.50
C ILE A 36 22.74 4.62 -19.21
N THR A 37 23.50 4.98 -20.24
CA THR A 37 24.81 5.62 -20.11
C THR A 37 24.62 7.12 -19.90
N GLN A 38 24.38 7.52 -18.66
CA GLN A 38 24.45 8.93 -18.25
C GLN A 38 25.80 9.19 -17.58
N GLN A 39 26.35 10.38 -17.76
CA GLN A 39 27.60 10.79 -17.10
C GLN A 39 27.44 10.93 -15.57
N ASP A 40 26.21 11.11 -15.09
CA ASP A 40 25.92 11.43 -13.69
C ASP A 40 24.76 10.58 -13.13
N VAL A 41 24.95 9.25 -13.15
CA VAL A 41 23.96 8.26 -12.69
C VAL A 41 23.66 8.43 -11.19
N ASP A 42 24.65 8.83 -10.39
CA ASP A 42 24.50 8.98 -8.94
C ASP A 42 23.62 10.18 -8.57
N SER A 43 23.73 11.29 -9.30
CA SER A 43 22.82 12.44 -9.16
C SER A 43 21.38 12.08 -9.51
N LEU A 44 21.18 11.31 -10.59
CA LEU A 44 19.86 10.80 -10.97
C LEU A 44 19.27 9.89 -9.87
N LEU A 45 20.05 8.92 -9.38
CA LEU A 45 19.63 7.99 -8.34
C LEU A 45 19.20 8.71 -7.05
N ASN A 46 20.00 9.69 -6.61
CA ASN A 46 19.67 10.51 -5.46
C ASN A 46 18.38 11.30 -5.67
N THR A 47 18.19 11.86 -6.86
CA THR A 47 16.96 12.59 -7.20
C THR A 47 15.75 11.67 -7.16
N VAL A 48 15.82 10.48 -7.76
CA VAL A 48 14.72 9.49 -7.75
C VAL A 48 14.37 9.07 -6.33
N TRP A 49 15.37 8.88 -5.46
CA TRP A 49 15.15 8.58 -4.05
C TRP A 49 14.51 9.72 -3.27
N GLN A 50 14.96 10.96 -3.47
CA GLN A 50 14.36 12.14 -2.83
C GLN A 50 12.90 12.32 -3.27
N VAL A 51 12.61 12.17 -4.55
CA VAL A 51 11.25 12.25 -5.09
C VAL A 51 10.37 11.15 -4.50
N HIS A 52 10.88 9.91 -4.43
CA HIS A 52 10.16 8.80 -3.79
C HIS A 52 9.81 9.13 -2.33
N ALA A 53 10.83 9.48 -1.53
CA ALA A 53 10.65 9.79 -0.12
C ALA A 53 9.66 10.96 0.07
N GLY A 54 9.76 12.00 -0.76
CA GLY A 54 8.86 13.15 -0.76
C GLY A 54 7.41 12.78 -1.06
N ILE A 55 7.17 12.08 -2.19
CA ILE A 55 5.82 11.67 -2.62
C ILE A 55 5.16 10.75 -1.59
N THR A 56 5.88 9.75 -1.10
CA THR A 56 5.34 8.79 -0.12
C THR A 56 5.03 9.47 1.20
N THR A 57 5.93 10.31 1.72
CA THR A 57 5.71 11.05 2.97
C THR A 57 4.53 12.00 2.86
N LEU A 58 4.46 12.78 1.76
CA LEU A 58 3.36 13.70 1.51
C LEU A 58 2.03 12.96 1.39
N SER A 59 2.02 11.82 0.68
CA SER A 59 0.81 11.01 0.50
C SER A 59 0.33 10.46 1.84
N ILE A 60 1.22 9.98 2.70
CA ILE A 60 0.89 9.53 4.06
C ILE A 60 0.38 10.70 4.92
N ALA A 61 0.94 11.91 4.78
CA ALA A 61 0.49 13.08 5.52
C ALA A 61 -0.92 13.52 5.10
N ILE A 62 -1.17 13.64 3.79
CA ILE A 62 -2.50 13.92 3.22
C ILE A 62 -3.47 12.86 3.74
N LEU A 63 -3.08 11.59 3.67
CA LEU A 63 -3.88 10.47 4.13
C LEU A 63 -4.27 10.56 5.60
N ALA A 64 -3.31 10.90 6.47
CA ALA A 64 -3.55 11.07 7.89
C ALA A 64 -4.53 12.23 8.16
N LEU A 65 -4.43 13.33 7.41
CA LEU A 65 -5.38 14.45 7.48
C LEU A 65 -6.78 14.01 7.02
N LEU A 66 -6.88 13.31 5.89
CA LEU A 66 -8.14 12.81 5.35
C LEU A 66 -8.85 11.86 6.32
N ILE A 67 -8.09 10.97 6.96
CA ILE A 67 -8.58 10.09 8.02
C ILE A 67 -9.02 10.89 9.24
N GLY A 68 -8.24 11.90 9.64
CA GLY A 68 -8.55 12.80 10.75
C GLY A 68 -9.87 13.55 10.56
N PHE A 69 -10.16 13.99 9.34
CA PHE A 69 -11.44 14.61 8.99
C PHE A 69 -12.60 13.61 8.94
N SER A 70 -12.35 12.33 8.62
CA SER A 70 -13.37 11.28 8.53
C SER A 70 -13.67 10.58 9.88
N GLN A 71 -13.88 11.38 10.94
CA GLN A 71 -14.29 10.88 12.27
C GLN A 71 -15.77 10.47 12.33
N GLN A 72 -16.49 10.48 11.21
CA GLN A 72 -17.92 10.23 11.20
C GLN A 72 -18.26 8.78 11.55
N LYS A 73 -19.22 8.62 12.47
CA LYS A 73 -19.84 7.33 12.79
C LYS A 73 -21.10 7.17 11.93
N LYS A 74 -21.19 6.07 11.19
CA LYS A 74 -22.39 5.68 10.46
C LYS A 74 -22.85 4.32 10.94
N TYR A 75 -24.15 4.19 11.24
CA TYR A 75 -24.74 2.96 11.77
C TYR A 75 -23.99 2.39 12.99
N GLY A 76 -23.51 3.27 13.88
CA GLY A 76 -22.76 2.88 15.10
C GLY A 76 -21.30 2.46 14.87
N MET A 77 -20.85 2.30 13.63
CA MET A 77 -19.45 2.02 13.29
C MET A 77 -18.72 3.26 12.78
N LYS A 78 -17.45 3.42 13.15
CA LYS A 78 -16.58 4.41 12.51
C LYS A 78 -16.33 3.96 11.07
N VAL A 79 -16.52 4.86 10.11
CA VAL A 79 -16.27 4.58 8.68
C VAL A 79 -14.82 4.11 8.47
N LEU A 80 -13.89 4.71 9.21
CA LEU A 80 -12.49 4.32 9.24
C LEU A 80 -12.29 2.86 9.69
N ASP A 81 -12.95 2.43 10.76
CA ASP A 81 -12.81 1.05 11.27
C ASP A 81 -13.34 0.03 10.28
N PHE A 82 -14.42 0.36 9.57
CA PHE A 82 -14.96 -0.48 8.50
C PHE A 82 -13.96 -0.64 7.34
N LEU A 83 -13.35 0.45 6.88
CA LEU A 83 -12.34 0.42 5.81
C LEU A 83 -11.06 -0.31 6.20
N LEU A 84 -10.60 -0.14 7.45
CA LEU A 84 -9.40 -0.79 7.96
C LEU A 84 -9.59 -2.29 8.21
N LYS A 85 -10.79 -2.73 8.60
CA LYS A 85 -11.08 -4.15 8.87
C LYS A 85 -11.59 -4.93 7.67
N GLU A 86 -12.46 -4.33 6.84
CA GLU A 86 -13.30 -5.09 5.92
C GLU A 86 -12.95 -4.91 4.45
N ASN A 87 -12.11 -3.93 4.07
CA ASN A 87 -11.63 -3.86 2.69
C ASN A 87 -10.65 -5.01 2.43
N ARG A 88 -11.19 -6.18 2.08
CA ARG A 88 -10.48 -7.44 1.77
C ARG A 88 -9.71 -7.36 0.46
N ARG A 89 -8.90 -6.32 0.25
CA ARG A 89 -7.88 -6.32 -0.80
C ARG A 89 -6.60 -6.99 -0.28
N PHE A 90 -5.77 -7.45 -1.21
CA PHE A 90 -4.61 -8.33 -0.99
C PHE A 90 -3.67 -7.88 0.14
N VAL A 91 -3.62 -6.58 0.41
CA VAL A 91 -2.85 -5.94 1.47
C VAL A 91 -3.80 -5.00 2.24
N LYS A 92 -3.77 -5.02 3.58
CA LYS A 92 -4.55 -4.08 4.37
C LYS A 92 -3.99 -2.67 4.16
N PHE A 93 -4.83 -1.66 4.28
CA PHE A 93 -4.40 -0.28 4.15
C PHE A 93 -3.23 0.12 5.08
N GLN A 94 -3.23 -0.35 6.34
CA GLN A 94 -2.09 -0.16 7.25
C GLN A 94 -0.83 -0.88 6.77
N ASP A 95 -1.00 -2.06 6.19
CA ASP A 95 0.10 -2.85 5.62
C ASP A 95 0.70 -2.12 4.40
N GLU A 96 -0.11 -1.41 3.58
CA GLU A 96 0.37 -0.58 2.47
C GLU A 96 1.21 0.61 2.93
N VAL A 97 0.80 1.30 3.99
CA VAL A 97 1.57 2.43 4.56
C VAL A 97 2.93 1.96 5.09
N ILE A 98 2.94 0.84 5.84
CA ILE A 98 4.17 0.23 6.35
C ILE A 98 5.06 -0.20 5.17
N LEU A 99 4.48 -0.85 4.16
CA LEU A 99 5.23 -1.28 2.98
C LEU A 99 5.86 -0.09 2.25
N GLY A 100 5.15 1.02 2.09
CA GLY A 100 5.67 2.25 1.47
C GLY A 100 6.87 2.83 2.24
N LEU A 101 6.79 2.90 3.57
CA LEU A 101 7.91 3.36 4.40
C LEU A 101 9.14 2.46 4.28
N VAL A 102 8.94 1.14 4.28
CA VAL A 102 10.05 0.20 4.16
C VAL A 102 10.63 0.20 2.74
N LEU A 103 9.82 0.42 1.70
CA LEU A 103 10.30 0.56 0.32
C LEU A 103 11.23 1.74 0.13
N ILE A 104 11.07 2.85 0.88
CA ILE A 104 12.03 3.96 0.87
C ILE A 104 13.41 3.49 1.35
N LEU A 105 13.45 2.70 2.43
CA LEU A 105 14.70 2.14 2.96
C LEU A 105 15.31 1.14 1.99
N VAL A 106 14.49 0.27 1.39
CA VAL A 106 14.94 -0.67 0.36
C VAL A 106 15.53 0.08 -0.83
N GLN A 107 14.87 1.14 -1.31
CA GLN A 107 15.37 1.94 -2.42
C GLN A 107 16.70 2.63 -2.10
N TYR A 108 16.89 3.08 -0.85
CA TYR A 108 18.18 3.64 -0.42
C TYR A 108 19.32 2.64 -0.62
N PHE A 109 19.12 1.34 -0.36
CA PHE A 109 20.15 0.34 -0.66
C PHE A 109 20.47 0.27 -2.16
N PHE A 110 19.47 0.27 -3.04
CA PHE A 110 19.72 0.27 -4.49
C PHE A 110 20.46 1.53 -4.96
N VAL A 111 20.19 2.68 -4.34
CA VAL A 111 20.92 3.94 -4.59
C VAL A 111 22.37 3.83 -4.13
N ALA A 112 22.61 3.31 -2.92
CA ALA A 112 23.95 3.16 -2.35
C ALA A 112 24.85 2.19 -3.14
N TYR A 113 24.26 1.19 -3.82
CA TYR A 113 24.98 0.26 -4.70
C TYR A 113 25.00 0.71 -6.19
N SER A 114 24.61 1.96 -6.49
CA SER A 114 24.52 2.51 -7.86
C SER A 114 23.71 1.63 -8.83
N ALA A 115 22.68 0.94 -8.34
CA ALA A 115 21.85 0.01 -9.09
C ALA A 115 20.63 0.73 -9.71
N LEU A 116 20.86 1.47 -10.80
CA LEU A 116 19.85 2.33 -11.46
C LEU A 116 18.56 1.59 -11.82
N ALA A 117 18.65 0.45 -12.50
CA ALA A 117 17.48 -0.29 -12.96
C ALA A 117 16.63 -0.82 -11.78
N GLY A 118 17.29 -1.32 -10.73
CA GLY A 118 16.62 -1.73 -9.49
C GLY A 118 15.95 -0.56 -8.78
N ALA A 119 16.61 0.59 -8.70
CA ALA A 119 16.04 1.80 -8.09
C ALA A 119 14.80 2.30 -8.84
N ILE A 120 14.82 2.33 -10.19
CA ILE A 120 13.67 2.71 -11.02
C ILE A 120 12.52 1.70 -10.89
N PHE A 121 12.84 0.41 -10.79
CA PHE A 121 11.83 -0.63 -10.59
C PHE A 121 11.10 -0.46 -9.24
N ILE A 122 11.86 -0.30 -8.16
CA ILE A 122 11.29 -0.06 -6.81
C ILE A 122 10.49 1.24 -6.81
N PHE A 123 11.01 2.30 -7.41
CA PHE A 123 10.32 3.58 -7.52
C PHE A 123 8.96 3.44 -8.23
N THR A 124 8.91 2.69 -9.34
CA THR A 124 7.68 2.46 -10.10
C THR A 124 6.63 1.73 -9.27
N ILE A 125 7.03 0.68 -8.55
CA ILE A 125 6.15 -0.05 -7.62
C ILE A 125 5.62 0.88 -6.53
N SER A 126 6.49 1.71 -5.96
CA SER A 126 6.09 2.67 -4.93
C SER A 126 5.10 3.72 -5.42
N ILE A 127 5.23 4.19 -6.66
CA ILE A 127 4.25 5.09 -7.27
C ILE A 127 2.89 4.38 -7.40
N LEU A 128 2.86 3.13 -7.89
CA LEU A 128 1.62 2.37 -8.02
C LEU A 128 0.93 2.18 -6.66
N LEU A 129 1.71 1.84 -5.62
CA LEU A 129 1.21 1.74 -4.25
C LEU A 129 0.64 3.08 -3.77
N THR A 130 1.35 4.17 -4.04
CA THR A 130 0.92 5.52 -3.64
C THR A 130 -0.38 5.94 -4.32
N ILE A 131 -0.52 5.69 -5.62
CA ILE A 131 -1.74 5.95 -6.37
C ILE A 131 -2.91 5.12 -5.81
N HIS A 132 -2.68 3.84 -5.49
CA HIS A 132 -3.71 2.99 -4.90
C HIS A 132 -4.17 3.51 -3.53
N MET A 133 -3.23 3.94 -2.68
CA MET A 133 -3.53 4.57 -1.39
C MET A 133 -4.35 5.85 -1.59
N LEU A 134 -3.91 6.77 -2.46
CA LEU A 134 -4.63 8.01 -2.76
C LEU A 134 -6.05 7.74 -3.29
N HIS A 135 -6.20 6.82 -4.24
CA HIS A 135 -7.50 6.45 -4.78
C HIS A 135 -8.45 5.90 -3.69
N SER A 136 -7.94 5.02 -2.82
CA SER A 136 -8.73 4.48 -1.70
C SER A 136 -9.19 5.57 -0.72
N SER A 137 -8.36 6.61 -0.58
CA SER A 137 -8.62 7.75 0.31
C SER A 137 -9.62 8.73 -0.28
N ILE A 138 -9.51 9.00 -1.58
CA ILE A 138 -10.45 9.83 -2.31
C ILE A 138 -11.83 9.16 -2.35
N LYS A 139 -11.88 7.83 -2.56
CA LYS A 139 -13.13 7.04 -2.50
C LYS A 139 -13.86 7.26 -1.16
N LEU A 140 -13.11 7.30 -0.06
CA LEU A 140 -13.64 7.46 1.29
C LEU A 140 -14.35 8.82 1.49
N ILE A 141 -13.80 9.88 0.89
CA ILE A 141 -14.30 11.25 1.08
C ILE A 141 -15.39 11.60 0.08
N LEU A 142 -15.15 11.37 -1.22
CA LEU A 142 -16.04 11.86 -2.28
C LEU A 142 -17.22 10.91 -2.53
N PHE A 143 -17.11 9.63 -2.19
CA PHE A 143 -18.15 8.62 -2.45
C PHE A 143 -18.76 8.09 -1.16
N GLU A 144 -19.08 9.01 -0.25
CA GLU A 144 -19.62 8.74 1.09
C GLU A 144 -20.91 7.89 1.06
N GLU A 145 -21.74 8.04 0.01
CA GLU A 145 -22.96 7.26 -0.21
C GLU A 145 -22.68 5.82 -0.62
N VAL A 146 -21.66 5.59 -1.46
CA VAL A 146 -21.24 4.25 -1.87
C VAL A 146 -20.72 3.48 -0.66
N VAL A 147 -19.88 4.13 0.14
CA VAL A 147 -19.34 3.55 1.39
C VAL A 147 -20.47 3.26 2.38
N LYS A 148 -21.48 4.14 2.48
CA LYS A 148 -22.67 3.92 3.33
C LYS A 148 -23.46 2.68 2.89
N ASN A 149 -23.61 2.46 1.60
CA ASN A 149 -24.29 1.28 1.05
C ASN A 149 -23.47 0.00 1.27
N GLU A 150 -22.15 0.05 1.09
CA GLU A 150 -21.23 -1.07 1.40
C GLU A 150 -21.30 -1.43 2.90
N MET A 151 -21.28 -0.44 3.79
CA MET A 151 -21.44 -0.65 5.24
C MET A 151 -22.79 -1.29 5.57
N LYS A 152 -23.88 -0.81 4.97
CA LYS A 152 -25.22 -1.37 5.19
C LYS A 152 -25.30 -2.83 4.74
N ALA A 153 -24.76 -3.14 3.55
CA ALA A 153 -24.71 -4.50 3.03
C ALA A 153 -23.90 -5.43 3.94
N TYR A 154 -22.78 -4.93 4.48
CA TYR A 154 -21.94 -5.68 5.40
C TYR A 154 -22.64 -5.99 6.74
N ILE A 155 -23.31 -5.00 7.35
CA ILE A 155 -24.07 -5.22 8.59
C ILE A 155 -25.18 -6.25 8.35
N LEU A 156 -25.94 -6.11 7.26
CA LEU A 156 -26.99 -7.06 6.90
C LEU A 156 -26.44 -8.48 6.72
N LYS A 157 -25.27 -8.63 6.11
CA LYS A 157 -24.61 -9.93 5.98
C LYS A 157 -24.21 -10.51 7.34
N GLN A 158 -23.57 -9.72 8.20
CA GLN A 158 -23.20 -10.14 9.56
C GLN A 158 -24.41 -10.61 10.37
N CYS A 159 -25.54 -9.87 10.29
CA CYS A 159 -26.77 -10.27 10.95
C CYS A 159 -27.32 -11.59 10.38
N LYS A 160 -27.33 -11.77 9.05
CA LYS A 160 -27.76 -13.03 8.43
C LYS A 160 -26.89 -14.21 8.87
N ASP A 161 -25.57 -14.06 8.79
CA ASP A 161 -24.61 -15.11 9.18
C ASP A 161 -24.74 -15.48 10.68
N ALA A 162 -25.09 -14.51 11.55
CA ALA A 162 -25.33 -14.75 12.97
C ALA A 162 -26.64 -15.49 13.23
N ILE A 163 -27.73 -15.08 12.57
CA ILE A 163 -29.04 -15.74 12.66
C ILE A 163 -28.96 -17.19 12.16
N GLU A 164 -28.29 -17.41 11.03
CA GLU A 164 -28.09 -18.75 10.47
C GLU A 164 -27.30 -19.65 11.43
N LYS A 165 -26.27 -19.11 12.09
CA LYS A 165 -25.53 -19.82 13.13
C LYS A 165 -26.38 -20.14 14.37
N GLU A 166 -27.21 -19.22 14.83
CA GLU A 166 -28.11 -19.49 15.97
C GLU A 166 -29.12 -20.58 15.62
N ASN A 167 -29.73 -20.52 14.43
CA ASN A 167 -30.69 -21.54 14.00
C ASN A 167 -30.07 -22.94 13.93
N LEU A 168 -28.80 -23.04 13.48
CA LEU A 168 -28.04 -24.30 13.46
C LEU A 168 -27.65 -24.83 14.85
N MET A 169 -27.73 -24.02 15.91
CA MET A 169 -27.43 -24.44 17.29
C MET A 169 -28.70 -24.81 18.09
N VAL A 170 -29.88 -24.51 17.55
CA VAL A 170 -31.18 -24.79 18.19
C VAL A 170 -31.81 -26.09 17.68
N GLU A 171 -31.35 -26.61 16.52
CA GLU A 171 -31.59 -28.00 16.06
C GLU A 171 -30.63 -29.00 16.71
#